data_AF-A0A2D0SPG0-F1
#
_entry.id   AF-A0A2D0SPG0-F1
#
_cell.length_a   1.000
_cell.length_b   1.000
_cell.length_c   1.000
_cell.angle_alpha   90.00
_cell.angle_beta   90.00
_cell.angle_gamma   90.00
#
_symmetry.space_group_name_H-M   'P 1'
#
loop_
_entity.id
_entity.type
_entity.pdbx_description
1 polymer ?
#
loop_
_entity_poly.entity_id
_entity_poly.type
_entity_poly.pdbx_seq_one_letter_code
_entity_poly.pdbx_strand_id
1 'polypeptide(L)'
;MAVEKRLAYSIVQFLRDQTRSGSLNSDEQESLEVAIQCLETTFKIRSGDSQLAAPQPLIEIFLNALLKNDIVASQETSPPAEDIERAEQLKNEGNNHMKEENYSCALDCYTKAIHLDQRNAVYFCNRAAAHSKLGNYTEAIGDCERAIAIDPAYSKAYGRMGLALAAMSKFPEAITYFKKALVLDPENDTYKSNLKTAEQKNRESSSSTVSRLGFDMASLINNPAFISMAASVMQNQQVQQLMSGMMSNAVRGPAAGVGGMSDISSLIEAGQQFAQQIQQQNPEWIEQLRNHIRSHSFSGSPEERS
;
A
#
# COMPACT_ATOMS: atom_id res chain seq x y z
N MET A 1 -3.92 33.97 -8.53
CA MET A 1 -2.45 33.89 -8.38
C MET A 1 -1.94 32.62 -7.69
N ALA A 2 -2.48 32.17 -6.55
CA ALA A 2 -1.96 30.97 -5.88
C ALA A 2 -2.24 29.66 -6.64
N VAL A 3 -3.39 29.56 -7.31
CA VAL A 3 -3.80 28.36 -8.06
C VAL A 3 -3.02 28.23 -9.37
N GLU A 4 -2.84 29.31 -10.15
CA GLU A 4 -2.07 29.23 -11.39
C GLU A 4 -0.61 28.84 -11.13
N LYS A 5 -0.02 29.33 -10.03
CA LYS A 5 1.33 28.93 -9.61
C LYS A 5 1.44 27.47 -9.22
N ARG A 6 0.44 26.93 -8.52
CA ARG A 6 0.38 25.50 -8.17
C ARG A 6 0.26 24.64 -9.43
N LEU A 7 -0.60 25.03 -10.38
CA LEU A 7 -0.75 24.33 -11.66
C LEU A 7 0.55 24.35 -12.47
N ALA A 8 1.17 25.53 -12.63
CA ALA A 8 2.45 25.67 -13.32
C ALA A 8 3.55 24.82 -12.65
N TYR A 9 3.58 24.79 -11.32
CA TYR A 9 4.50 23.94 -10.56
C TYR A 9 4.27 22.44 -10.81
N SER A 10 3.02 21.98 -10.81
CA SER A 10 2.68 20.59 -11.15
C SER A 10 3.09 20.21 -12.58
N ILE A 11 2.95 21.13 -13.55
CA ILE A 11 3.41 20.92 -14.93
C ILE A 11 4.94 20.82 -14.99
N VAL A 12 5.66 21.72 -14.29
CA VAL A 12 7.13 21.68 -14.24
C VAL A 12 7.65 20.38 -13.62
N GLN A 13 7.03 19.88 -12.55
CA GLN A 13 7.40 18.59 -11.96
C GLN A 13 7.18 17.43 -12.93
N PHE A 14 6.03 17.40 -13.61
CA PHE A 14 5.77 16.40 -14.63
C PHE A 14 6.81 16.41 -15.76
N LEU A 15 7.15 17.58 -16.30
CA LEU A 15 8.17 17.70 -17.35
C LEU A 15 9.55 17.22 -16.86
N ARG A 16 9.92 17.51 -15.61
CA ARG A 16 11.17 17.01 -15.02
C ARG A 16 11.21 15.50 -14.82
N ASP A 17 10.07 14.91 -14.50
CA ASP A 17 9.98 13.45 -14.40
C ASP A 17 10.14 12.81 -15.79
N GLN A 18 9.69 13.47 -16.86
CA GLN A 18 9.91 13.02 -18.24
C GLN A 18 11.36 13.15 -18.71
N THR A 19 12.11 14.17 -18.30
CA THR A 19 13.55 14.21 -18.62
C THR A 19 14.35 13.12 -17.88
N ARG A 20 13.87 12.68 -16.71
CA ARG A 20 14.51 11.62 -15.91
C ARG A 20 14.15 10.20 -16.35
N SER A 21 13.03 10.02 -17.05
CA SER A 21 12.55 8.69 -17.46
C SER A 21 13.37 8.06 -18.61
N GLY A 22 14.28 8.81 -19.23
CA GLY A 22 15.26 8.30 -20.20
C GLY A 22 14.69 7.92 -21.57
N SER A 23 13.44 8.26 -21.88
CA SER A 23 12.80 7.94 -23.18
C SER A 23 12.99 9.01 -24.25
N LEU A 24 13.59 10.15 -23.91
CA LEU A 24 13.73 11.32 -24.79
C LEU A 24 15.14 11.42 -25.36
N ASN A 25 15.26 11.81 -26.63
CA ASN A 25 16.55 12.10 -27.26
C ASN A 25 17.11 13.47 -26.81
N SER A 26 18.36 13.80 -27.19
CA SER A 26 19.06 15.02 -26.74
C SER A 26 18.29 16.30 -27.08
N ASP A 27 17.77 16.40 -28.30
CA ASP A 27 17.06 17.59 -28.79
C ASP A 27 15.71 17.79 -28.06
N GLU A 28 15.02 16.68 -27.74
CA GLU A 28 13.79 16.68 -26.96
C GLU A 28 14.02 17.09 -25.51
N GLN A 29 15.13 16.66 -24.90
CA GLN A 29 15.51 17.05 -23.54
C GLN A 29 15.80 18.55 -23.46
N GLU A 30 16.58 19.09 -24.40
CA GLU A 30 16.85 20.54 -24.49
C GLU A 30 15.56 21.34 -24.65
N SER A 31 14.65 20.87 -25.52
CA SER A 31 13.35 21.50 -25.75
C SER A 31 12.50 21.53 -24.47
N LEU A 32 12.52 20.44 -23.68
CA LEU A 32 11.78 20.35 -22.42
C LEU A 32 12.36 21.26 -21.35
N GLU A 33 13.69 21.37 -21.27
CA GLU A 33 14.37 22.27 -20.34
C GLU A 33 14.05 23.74 -20.60
N VAL A 34 14.01 24.15 -21.88
CA VAL A 34 13.58 25.50 -22.27
C VAL A 34 12.14 25.75 -21.85
N ALA A 35 11.24 24.79 -22.06
CA ALA A 35 9.84 24.91 -21.63
C ALA A 35 9.71 25.06 -20.10
N ILE A 36 10.49 24.31 -19.33
CA ILE A 36 10.54 24.42 -17.85
C ILE A 36 10.99 25.82 -17.44
N GLN A 37 12.07 26.34 -18.03
CA GLN A 37 12.61 27.67 -17.68
C GLN A 37 11.62 28.80 -18.02
N CYS A 38 10.90 28.68 -19.15
CA CYS A 38 9.85 29.61 -19.54
C CYS A 38 8.71 29.64 -18.50
N LEU A 39 8.26 28.47 -18.03
CA LEU A 39 7.22 28.36 -17.01
C LEU A 39 7.70 28.90 -15.65
N GLU A 40 8.93 28.58 -15.23
CA GLU A 40 9.51 29.08 -13.99
C GLU A 40 9.61 30.61 -13.96
N THR A 41 10.05 31.19 -15.07
CA THR A 41 10.19 32.65 -15.23
C THR A 41 8.83 33.35 -15.26
N THR A 42 7.89 32.82 -16.04
CA THR A 42 6.57 33.44 -16.23
C THR A 42 5.74 33.41 -14.95
N PHE A 43 5.72 32.27 -14.26
CA PHE A 43 4.90 32.09 -13.05
C PHE A 43 5.62 32.45 -11.75
N LYS A 44 6.92 32.82 -11.83
CA LYS A 44 7.79 33.12 -10.68
C LYS A 44 7.78 31.97 -9.66
N ILE A 45 8.07 30.77 -10.15
CA ILE A 45 8.14 29.52 -9.36
C ILE A 45 9.57 28.96 -9.44
N ARG A 46 9.99 28.23 -8.41
CA ARG A 46 11.30 27.59 -8.30
C ARG A 46 11.15 26.11 -7.97
N SER A 47 12.17 25.32 -8.30
CA SER A 47 12.28 23.90 -7.98
C SER A 47 12.10 23.54 -6.49
N GLY A 48 12.39 24.48 -5.60
CA GLY A 48 12.28 24.31 -4.14
C GLY A 48 10.93 24.68 -3.53
N ASP A 49 9.96 25.15 -4.34
CA ASP A 49 8.65 25.61 -3.84
C ASP A 49 7.71 24.43 -3.51
N SER A 50 8.14 23.54 -2.63
CA SER A 50 7.37 22.34 -2.20
C SER A 50 5.99 22.68 -1.61
N GLN A 51 5.80 23.91 -1.14
CA GLN A 51 4.52 24.45 -0.67
C GLN A 51 3.47 24.57 -1.79
N LEU A 52 3.90 24.60 -3.05
CA LEU A 52 3.04 24.62 -4.24
C LEU A 52 2.73 23.21 -4.75
N ALA A 53 3.33 22.16 -4.20
CA ALA A 53 3.08 20.79 -4.61
C ALA A 53 1.61 20.42 -4.40
N ALA A 54 1.01 19.82 -5.43
CA ALA A 54 -0.29 19.20 -5.32
C ALA A 54 -0.17 17.88 -4.52
N PRO A 55 -1.23 17.47 -3.79
CA PRO A 55 -1.22 16.21 -3.04
C PRO A 55 -1.18 14.95 -3.92
N GLN A 56 -1.44 15.09 -5.22
CA GLN A 56 -1.38 14.01 -6.21
C GLN A 56 -0.56 14.47 -7.43
N PRO A 57 0.14 13.55 -8.13
CA PRO A 57 0.82 13.85 -9.39
C PRO A 57 -0.14 14.37 -10.47
N LEU A 58 0.33 15.27 -11.33
CA LEU A 58 -0.50 15.86 -12.39
C LEU A 58 -1.09 14.80 -13.32
N ILE A 59 -0.33 13.74 -13.61
CA ILE A 59 -0.78 12.65 -14.47
C ILE A 59 -1.97 11.90 -13.84
N GLU A 60 -1.96 11.64 -12.54
CA GLU A 60 -3.09 11.01 -11.85
C GLU A 60 -4.31 11.91 -11.81
N ILE A 61 -4.11 13.21 -11.59
CA ILE A 61 -5.20 14.20 -11.64
C ILE A 61 -5.83 14.22 -13.03
N PHE A 62 -5.02 14.20 -14.08
CA PHE A 62 -5.47 14.19 -15.47
C PHE A 62 -6.20 12.88 -15.81
N LEU A 63 -5.65 11.72 -15.43
CA LEU A 63 -6.31 10.43 -15.62
C LEU A 63 -7.67 10.36 -14.89
N ASN A 64 -7.74 10.86 -13.66
CA ASN A 64 -8.98 10.96 -12.90
C ASN A 64 -9.98 11.92 -13.56
N ALA A 65 -9.51 13.02 -14.17
CA ALA A 65 -10.34 13.95 -14.91
C ALA A 65 -10.86 13.35 -16.22
N LEU A 66 -10.06 12.57 -16.94
CA LEU A 66 -10.50 11.83 -18.13
C LEU A 66 -11.56 10.80 -17.77
N LEU A 67 -11.31 10.00 -16.73
CA LEU A 67 -12.28 9.03 -16.22
C LEU A 67 -13.60 9.69 -15.80
N LYS A 68 -13.53 10.89 -15.20
CA LYS A 68 -14.71 11.70 -14.86
C LYS A 68 -15.37 12.34 -16.06
N ASN A 69 -14.63 12.79 -17.08
CA ASN A 69 -15.22 13.41 -18.28
C ASN A 69 -15.95 12.37 -19.15
N ASP A 70 -15.45 11.13 -19.22
CA ASP A 70 -16.21 10.02 -19.82
C ASP A 70 -17.54 9.76 -19.06
N ILE A 71 -17.57 10.02 -17.75
CA ILE A 71 -18.78 9.96 -16.94
C ILE A 71 -19.71 11.15 -17.23
N VAL A 72 -19.18 12.37 -17.29
CA VAL A 72 -19.97 13.61 -17.48
C VAL A 72 -20.57 13.73 -18.88
N ALA A 73 -19.83 13.37 -19.93
CA ALA A 73 -20.34 13.37 -21.31
C ALA A 73 -21.49 12.35 -21.52
N SER A 74 -21.53 11.30 -20.69
CA SER A 74 -22.59 10.28 -20.70
C SER A 74 -23.77 10.61 -19.76
N GLN A 75 -23.70 11.72 -19.02
CA GLN A 75 -24.67 12.10 -17.98
C GLN A 75 -25.60 13.25 -18.39
N GLU A 76 -25.35 13.97 -19.48
CA GLU A 76 -26.13 15.16 -19.85
C GLU A 76 -27.57 14.88 -20.31
N THR A 77 -27.88 13.63 -20.69
CA THR A 77 -29.26 13.19 -20.92
C THR A 77 -29.54 11.93 -20.09
N SER A 78 -30.66 11.93 -19.36
CA SER A 78 -31.14 10.69 -18.74
C SER A 78 -31.50 9.71 -19.85
N PRO A 79 -31.06 8.43 -19.78
CA PRO A 79 -31.48 7.44 -20.76
C PRO A 79 -33.02 7.34 -20.79
N PRO A 80 -33.62 7.01 -21.94
CA PRO A 80 -35.04 6.75 -22.06
C PRO A 80 -35.53 5.76 -21.00
N ALA A 81 -36.76 5.93 -20.52
CA ALA A 81 -37.32 5.05 -19.49
C ALA A 81 -37.32 3.56 -19.90
N GLU A 82 -37.50 3.29 -21.20
CA GLU A 82 -37.44 1.95 -21.79
C GLU A 82 -36.04 1.33 -21.64
N ASP A 83 -34.98 2.11 -21.86
CA ASP A 83 -33.59 1.63 -21.73
C ASP A 83 -33.23 1.34 -20.28
N ILE A 84 -33.73 2.15 -19.34
CA ILE A 84 -33.57 1.90 -17.89
C ILE A 84 -34.25 0.59 -17.49
N GLU A 85 -35.49 0.38 -17.92
CA GLU A 85 -36.22 -0.86 -17.62
C GLU A 85 -35.51 -2.09 -18.23
N ARG A 86 -35.06 -1.96 -19.49
CA ARG A 86 -34.33 -3.03 -20.18
C ARG A 86 -32.97 -3.32 -19.53
N ALA A 87 -32.26 -2.30 -19.05
CA ALA A 87 -31.02 -2.47 -18.29
C ALA A 87 -31.27 -3.24 -16.98
N GLU A 88 -32.36 -2.93 -16.27
CA GLU A 88 -32.76 -3.66 -15.06
C GLU A 88 -33.11 -5.13 -15.34
N GLN A 89 -33.80 -5.41 -16.44
CA GLN A 89 -34.08 -6.78 -16.89
C GLN A 89 -32.78 -7.55 -17.18
N LEU A 90 -31.86 -6.96 -17.95
CA LEU A 90 -30.55 -7.54 -18.25
C LEU A 90 -29.72 -7.78 -16.98
N LYS A 91 -29.74 -6.86 -16.02
CA LYS A 91 -29.10 -7.08 -14.71
C LYS A 91 -29.71 -8.28 -13.98
N ASN A 92 -31.04 -8.45 -14.01
CA ASN A 92 -31.69 -9.59 -13.37
C ASN A 92 -31.36 -10.92 -14.07
N GLU A 93 -31.29 -10.94 -15.39
CA GLU A 93 -30.84 -12.09 -16.18
C GLU A 93 -29.38 -12.45 -15.86
N GLY A 94 -28.50 -11.45 -15.82
CA GLY A 94 -27.11 -11.63 -15.40
C GLY A 94 -26.99 -12.19 -13.98
N ASN A 95 -27.85 -11.74 -13.06
CA ASN A 95 -27.88 -12.28 -11.69
C ASN A 95 -28.32 -13.76 -11.67
N ASN A 96 -29.21 -14.18 -12.57
CA ASN A 96 -29.60 -15.59 -12.69
C ASN A 96 -28.44 -16.43 -13.23
N HIS A 97 -27.74 -15.97 -14.27
CA HIS A 97 -26.53 -16.62 -14.75
C HIS A 97 -25.43 -16.71 -13.69
N MET A 98 -25.28 -15.70 -12.82
CA MET A 98 -24.36 -15.79 -11.68
C MET A 98 -24.72 -16.93 -10.72
N LYS A 99 -26.01 -17.20 -10.48
CA LYS A 99 -26.47 -18.29 -9.61
C LYS A 99 -26.26 -19.66 -10.25
N GLU A 100 -26.33 -19.73 -11.57
CA GLU A 100 -26.03 -20.92 -12.38
C GLU A 100 -24.53 -21.13 -12.62
N GLU A 101 -23.68 -20.25 -12.09
CA GLU A 101 -22.23 -20.23 -12.32
C GLU A 101 -21.82 -20.01 -13.80
N ASN A 102 -22.76 -19.54 -14.62
CA ASN A 102 -22.56 -19.16 -16.02
C ASN A 102 -21.96 -17.75 -16.12
N TYR A 103 -20.74 -17.56 -15.62
CA TYR A 103 -20.14 -16.23 -15.43
C TYR A 103 -19.90 -15.44 -16.72
N SER A 104 -19.63 -16.10 -17.84
CA SER A 104 -19.48 -15.44 -19.16
C SER A 104 -20.79 -14.82 -19.63
N CYS A 105 -21.89 -15.57 -19.57
CA CYS A 105 -23.22 -15.05 -19.91
C CYS A 105 -23.64 -13.92 -18.96
N ALA A 106 -23.32 -14.02 -17.66
CA ALA A 106 -23.56 -12.94 -16.71
C ALA A 106 -22.83 -11.65 -17.10
N LEU A 107 -21.55 -11.77 -17.49
CA LEU A 107 -20.72 -10.63 -17.94
C LEU A 107 -21.33 -9.95 -19.18
N ASP A 108 -21.82 -10.73 -20.15
CA ASP A 108 -22.49 -10.20 -21.35
C ASP A 108 -23.77 -9.44 -20.99
N CYS A 109 -24.60 -10.00 -20.11
CA CYS A 109 -25.83 -9.35 -19.63
C CYS A 109 -25.52 -8.01 -18.93
N TYR A 110 -24.55 -7.99 -18.01
CA TYR A 110 -24.17 -6.74 -17.34
C TYR A 110 -23.55 -5.73 -18.29
N THR A 111 -22.77 -6.17 -19.28
CA THR A 111 -22.18 -5.28 -20.29
C THR A 111 -23.27 -4.62 -21.13
N LYS A 112 -24.28 -5.38 -21.56
CA LYS A 112 -25.46 -4.84 -22.25
C LYS A 112 -26.23 -3.87 -21.36
N ALA A 113 -26.42 -4.18 -20.07
CA ALA A 113 -27.07 -3.26 -19.12
C ALA A 113 -26.30 -1.93 -18.99
N ILE A 114 -24.97 -1.99 -18.89
CA ILE A 114 -24.10 -0.81 -18.85
C ILE A 114 -24.19 0.01 -20.14
N HIS A 115 -24.31 -0.63 -21.31
CA HIS A 115 -24.46 0.10 -22.58
C HIS A 115 -25.76 0.92 -22.64
N LEU A 116 -26.82 0.46 -21.97
CA LEU A 116 -28.11 1.14 -21.89
C LEU A 116 -28.11 2.22 -20.79
N ASP A 117 -27.51 1.94 -19.64
CA ASP A 117 -27.38 2.91 -18.55
C ASP A 117 -26.02 2.78 -17.83
N GLN A 118 -25.17 3.78 -18.06
CA GLN A 118 -23.83 3.88 -17.48
C GLN A 118 -23.82 4.54 -16.09
N ARG A 119 -24.98 4.92 -15.56
CA ARG A 119 -25.10 5.71 -14.33
C ARG A 119 -25.43 4.86 -13.11
N ASN A 120 -25.62 3.55 -13.29
CA ASN A 120 -25.97 2.64 -12.21
C ASN A 120 -24.73 1.88 -11.70
N ALA A 121 -24.27 2.23 -10.49
CA ALA A 121 -23.13 1.58 -9.84
C ALA A 121 -23.31 0.07 -9.64
N VAL A 122 -24.56 -0.40 -9.56
CA VAL A 122 -24.87 -1.82 -9.37
C VAL A 122 -24.42 -2.65 -10.56
N TYR A 123 -24.55 -2.15 -11.80
CA TYR A 123 -24.20 -2.93 -12.99
C TYR A 123 -22.71 -3.18 -13.08
N PHE A 124 -21.91 -2.13 -12.89
CA PHE A 124 -20.45 -2.24 -12.82
C PHE A 124 -20.01 -3.15 -11.68
N CYS A 125 -20.56 -2.95 -10.48
CA CYS A 125 -20.24 -3.80 -9.33
C CYS A 125 -20.57 -5.27 -9.62
N ASN A 126 -21.74 -5.56 -10.21
CA ASN A 126 -22.16 -6.90 -10.63
C ASN A 126 -21.23 -7.53 -11.68
N ARG A 127 -20.83 -6.78 -12.69
CA ARG A 127 -19.86 -7.21 -13.68
C ARG A 127 -18.49 -7.48 -13.06
N ALA A 128 -18.05 -6.68 -12.09
CA ALA A 128 -16.81 -6.93 -11.34
C ALA A 128 -16.81 -8.29 -10.62
N ALA A 129 -17.96 -8.74 -10.11
CA ALA A 129 -18.04 -10.09 -9.52
C ALA A 129 -17.93 -11.19 -10.58
N ALA A 130 -18.56 -11.02 -11.75
CA ALA A 130 -18.41 -11.96 -12.85
C ALA A 130 -16.94 -12.04 -13.31
N HIS A 131 -16.28 -10.90 -13.51
CA HIS A 131 -14.85 -10.83 -13.81
C HIS A 131 -14.00 -11.53 -12.75
N SER A 132 -14.27 -11.29 -11.46
CA SER A 132 -13.54 -11.95 -10.36
C SER A 132 -13.71 -13.48 -10.38
N LYS A 133 -14.90 -13.98 -10.72
CA LYS A 133 -15.17 -15.42 -10.83
C LYS A 133 -14.46 -16.06 -12.03
N LEU A 134 -14.20 -15.28 -13.08
CA LEU A 134 -13.43 -15.69 -14.25
C LEU A 134 -11.91 -15.53 -14.07
N GLY A 135 -11.45 -14.95 -12.95
CA GLY A 135 -10.03 -14.64 -12.71
C GLY A 135 -9.53 -13.35 -13.35
N ASN A 136 -10.43 -12.56 -13.95
CA ASN A 136 -10.14 -11.29 -14.62
C ASN A 136 -10.07 -10.14 -13.59
N TYR A 137 -9.08 -10.18 -12.70
CA TYR A 137 -9.03 -9.29 -11.53
C TYR A 137 -8.76 -7.82 -11.89
N THR A 138 -8.01 -7.56 -12.95
CA THR A 138 -7.72 -6.18 -13.41
C THR A 138 -8.98 -5.48 -13.89
N GLU A 139 -9.80 -6.18 -14.67
CA GLU A 139 -11.09 -5.70 -15.16
C GLU A 139 -12.09 -5.52 -14.01
N ALA A 140 -12.09 -6.45 -13.03
CA ALA A 140 -12.90 -6.32 -11.83
C ALA A 140 -12.56 -5.06 -11.01
N ILE A 141 -11.26 -4.71 -10.92
CA ILE A 141 -10.81 -3.47 -10.29
C ILE A 141 -11.36 -2.26 -11.04
N GLY A 142 -11.19 -2.20 -12.37
CA GLY A 142 -11.70 -1.08 -13.17
C GLY A 142 -13.21 -0.89 -13.01
N ASP A 143 -13.99 -1.97 -13.00
CA ASP A 143 -15.43 -1.90 -12.75
C ASP A 143 -15.75 -1.43 -11.32
N CYS A 144 -14.98 -1.83 -10.31
CA CYS A 144 -15.16 -1.34 -8.94
C CYS A 144 -14.85 0.16 -8.83
N GLU A 145 -13.80 0.65 -9.51
CA GLU A 145 -13.48 2.09 -9.57
C GLU A 145 -14.63 2.88 -10.19
N ARG A 146 -15.21 2.38 -11.29
CA ARG A 146 -16.39 2.99 -11.93
C ARG A 146 -17.60 3.00 -10.99
N ALA A 147 -17.88 1.88 -10.33
CA ALA A 147 -18.98 1.81 -9.36
C ALA A 147 -18.81 2.80 -8.20
N ILE A 148 -17.59 2.94 -7.66
CA ILE A 148 -17.26 3.89 -6.59
C ILE A 148 -17.35 5.34 -7.08
N ALA A 149 -16.95 5.62 -8.31
CA ALA A 149 -17.06 6.96 -8.89
C ALA A 149 -18.51 7.40 -9.07
N ILE A 150 -19.41 6.45 -9.38
CA ILE A 150 -20.84 6.68 -9.51
C ILE A 150 -21.52 6.81 -8.14
N ASP A 151 -21.28 5.86 -7.23
CA ASP A 151 -21.81 5.86 -5.87
C ASP A 151 -20.71 5.59 -4.83
N PRO A 152 -20.13 6.66 -4.26
CA PRO A 152 -19.11 6.54 -3.21
C PRO A 152 -19.61 5.94 -1.90
N ALA A 153 -20.92 5.79 -1.70
CA ALA A 153 -21.50 5.15 -0.52
C ALA A 153 -21.75 3.65 -0.74
N TYR A 154 -21.46 3.11 -1.93
CA TYR A 154 -21.77 1.72 -2.26
C TYR A 154 -20.75 0.73 -1.67
N SER A 155 -21.00 0.27 -0.44
CA SER A 155 -20.12 -0.63 0.33
C SER A 155 -19.68 -1.88 -0.45
N LYS A 156 -20.57 -2.47 -1.26
CA LYS A 156 -20.28 -3.67 -2.07
C LYS A 156 -19.16 -3.46 -3.09
N ALA A 157 -19.03 -2.27 -3.67
CA ALA A 157 -17.96 -1.98 -4.62
C ALA A 157 -16.59 -1.99 -3.92
N TYR A 158 -16.49 -1.40 -2.73
CA TYR A 158 -15.26 -1.45 -1.90
C TYR A 158 -14.93 -2.89 -1.46
N GLY A 159 -15.94 -3.67 -1.05
CA GLY A 159 -15.74 -5.08 -0.69
C GLY A 159 -15.23 -5.93 -1.85
N ARG A 160 -15.75 -5.71 -3.08
CA ARG A 160 -15.29 -6.43 -4.29
C ARG A 160 -13.91 -5.99 -4.74
N MET A 161 -13.60 -4.69 -4.64
CA MET A 161 -12.26 -4.16 -4.86
C MET A 161 -11.22 -4.86 -3.97
N GLY A 162 -11.51 -4.95 -2.66
CA GLY A 162 -10.64 -5.64 -1.71
C GLY A 162 -10.42 -7.11 -2.07
N LEU A 163 -11.46 -7.81 -2.53
CA LEU A 163 -11.36 -9.21 -2.96
C LEU A 163 -10.48 -9.37 -4.22
N ALA A 164 -10.67 -8.53 -5.24
CA ALA A 164 -9.87 -8.58 -6.46
C ALA A 164 -8.38 -8.28 -6.17
N LEU A 165 -8.09 -7.28 -5.34
CA LEU A 165 -6.73 -6.96 -4.90
C LEU A 165 -6.10 -8.10 -4.09
N ALA A 166 -6.84 -8.70 -3.17
CA ALA A 166 -6.37 -9.84 -2.39
C ALA A 166 -6.07 -11.06 -3.26
N ALA A 167 -6.85 -11.30 -4.32
CA ALA A 167 -6.59 -12.36 -5.29
C ALA A 167 -5.30 -12.12 -6.09
N MET A 168 -4.93 -10.85 -6.31
CA MET A 168 -3.64 -10.44 -6.90
C MET A 168 -2.50 -10.35 -5.87
N SER A 169 -2.70 -10.84 -4.63
CA SER A 169 -1.75 -10.73 -3.51
C SER A 169 -1.35 -9.31 -3.11
N LYS A 170 -2.15 -8.30 -3.50
CA LYS A 170 -2.02 -6.90 -3.08
C LYS A 170 -2.73 -6.68 -1.74
N PHE A 171 -2.24 -7.34 -0.70
CA PHE A 171 -2.89 -7.36 0.61
C PHE A 171 -2.97 -5.99 1.32
N PRO A 172 -1.92 -5.13 1.29
CA PRO A 172 -2.00 -3.80 1.90
C PRO A 172 -3.14 -2.94 1.34
N GLU A 173 -3.30 -2.95 0.03
CA GLU A 173 -4.36 -2.23 -0.67
C GLU A 173 -5.72 -2.85 -0.37
N ALA A 174 -5.83 -4.18 -0.42
CA ALA A 174 -7.05 -4.91 -0.09
C ALA A 174 -7.59 -4.56 1.31
N ILE A 175 -6.69 -4.51 2.31
CA ILE A 175 -7.01 -4.13 3.69
C ILE A 175 -7.65 -2.73 3.74
N THR A 176 -7.10 -1.78 2.99
CA THR A 176 -7.62 -0.40 2.93
C THR A 176 -9.05 -0.38 2.40
N TYR A 177 -9.33 -1.11 1.33
CA TYR A 177 -10.66 -1.20 0.74
C TYR A 177 -11.67 -1.95 1.63
N PHE A 178 -11.27 -3.04 2.30
CA PHE A 178 -12.14 -3.73 3.25
C PHE A 178 -12.49 -2.86 4.46
N LYS A 179 -11.53 -2.10 4.99
CA LYS A 179 -11.79 -1.12 6.06
C LYS A 179 -12.79 -0.06 5.62
N LYS A 180 -12.64 0.46 4.40
CA LYS A 180 -13.61 1.42 3.85
C LYS A 180 -15.00 0.80 3.66
N ALA A 181 -15.08 -0.45 3.21
CA ALA A 181 -16.34 -1.18 3.12
C ALA A 181 -17.03 -1.33 4.49
N LEU A 182 -16.27 -1.64 5.55
CA LEU A 182 -16.78 -1.73 6.93
C LEU A 182 -17.16 -0.39 7.54
N VAL A 183 -16.57 0.73 7.12
CA VAL A 183 -17.05 2.05 7.52
C VAL A 183 -18.46 2.32 6.97
N LEU A 184 -18.76 1.80 5.77
CA LEU A 184 -20.05 1.97 5.11
C LEU A 184 -21.09 0.92 5.55
N ASP A 185 -20.64 -0.29 5.87
CA ASP A 185 -21.48 -1.41 6.34
C ASP A 185 -20.76 -2.18 7.48
N PRO A 186 -20.86 -1.67 8.73
CA PRO A 186 -20.10 -2.20 9.88
C PRO A 186 -20.48 -3.62 10.30
N GLU A 187 -21.71 -4.04 10.03
CA GLU A 187 -22.23 -5.34 10.46
C GLU A 187 -21.96 -6.47 9.45
N ASN A 188 -21.25 -6.17 8.36
CA ASN A 188 -20.98 -7.15 7.33
C ASN A 188 -19.87 -8.14 7.72
N ASP A 189 -20.27 -9.33 8.17
CA ASP A 189 -19.34 -10.39 8.59
C ASP A 189 -18.41 -10.86 7.47
N THR A 190 -18.86 -10.79 6.21
CA THR A 190 -18.00 -11.14 5.06
C THR A 190 -16.83 -10.17 4.95
N TYR A 191 -17.05 -8.86 5.13
CA TYR A 191 -15.97 -7.88 5.11
C TYR A 191 -15.03 -8.04 6.30
N LYS A 192 -15.56 -8.31 7.51
CA LYS A 192 -14.74 -8.60 8.71
C LYS A 192 -13.83 -9.81 8.48
N SER A 193 -14.40 -10.91 7.96
CA SER A 193 -13.64 -12.13 7.67
C SER A 193 -12.57 -11.89 6.61
N ASN A 194 -12.92 -11.26 5.49
CA ASN A 194 -11.97 -10.98 4.41
C ASN A 194 -10.85 -10.04 4.84
N LEU A 195 -11.15 -9.01 5.63
CA LEU A 195 -10.16 -8.13 6.24
C LEU A 195 -9.16 -8.93 7.08
N LYS A 196 -9.66 -9.78 7.99
CA LYS A 196 -8.82 -10.61 8.86
C LYS A 196 -7.91 -11.53 8.03
N THR A 197 -8.46 -12.17 7.00
CA THR A 197 -7.67 -13.03 6.09
C THR A 197 -6.60 -12.24 5.35
N ALA A 198 -6.92 -11.04 4.85
CA ALA A 198 -5.94 -10.18 4.18
C ALA A 198 -4.83 -9.71 5.12
N GLU A 199 -5.16 -9.34 6.36
CA GLU A 199 -4.18 -8.95 7.40
C GLU A 199 -3.24 -10.12 7.77
N GLN A 200 -3.78 -11.33 7.90
CA GLN A 200 -2.98 -12.53 8.15
C GLN A 200 -2.01 -12.79 6.99
N LYS A 201 -2.50 -12.82 5.74
CA LYS A 201 -1.64 -13.05 4.57
C LYS A 201 -0.58 -11.97 4.42
N ASN A 202 -0.92 -10.70 4.68
CA ASN A 202 0.06 -9.61 4.67
C ASN A 202 1.18 -9.82 5.71
N ARG A 203 0.82 -10.30 6.91
CA ARG A 203 1.79 -10.62 7.96
C ARG A 203 2.65 -11.82 7.57
N GLU A 204 2.09 -12.86 6.98
CA GLU A 204 2.81 -14.03 6.51
C GLU A 204 3.79 -13.69 5.38
N SER A 205 3.39 -12.86 4.40
CA SER A 205 4.29 -12.34 3.37
C SER A 205 5.44 -11.53 3.98
N SER A 206 5.15 -10.70 4.99
CA SER A 206 6.16 -9.92 5.73
C SER A 206 7.10 -10.83 6.55
N SER A 207 6.56 -11.85 7.22
CA SER A 207 7.32 -12.81 8.03
C SER A 207 8.18 -13.72 7.17
N SER A 208 7.70 -14.15 6.00
CA SER A 208 8.50 -14.94 5.05
C SER A 208 9.73 -14.16 4.56
N THR A 209 9.62 -12.82 4.46
CA THR A 209 10.74 -11.93 4.15
C THR A 209 11.73 -11.87 5.32
N VAL A 210 11.25 -11.81 6.57
CA VAL A 210 12.09 -11.86 7.78
C VAL A 210 12.76 -13.22 7.98
N SER A 211 12.07 -14.33 7.71
CA SER A 211 12.63 -15.68 7.71
C SER A 211 13.65 -15.88 6.59
N ARG A 212 13.45 -15.26 5.42
CA ARG A 212 14.44 -15.25 4.32
C ARG A 212 15.70 -14.44 4.65
N LEU A 213 15.59 -13.44 5.51
CA LEU A 213 16.72 -12.66 6.04
C LEU A 213 17.44 -13.37 7.21
N GLY A 214 17.11 -14.64 7.49
CA GLY A 214 17.86 -15.50 8.40
C GLY A 214 17.69 -15.21 9.89
N PHE A 215 16.80 -14.29 10.27
CA PHE A 215 16.49 -14.02 11.68
C PHE A 215 15.24 -14.79 12.11
N ASP A 216 15.38 -16.10 12.31
CA ASP A 216 14.35 -16.89 12.96
C ASP A 216 14.47 -16.76 14.49
N MET A 217 13.65 -15.88 15.09
CA MET A 217 13.55 -15.70 16.54
C MET A 217 13.29 -17.03 17.29
N ALA A 218 12.60 -17.99 16.66
CA ALA A 218 12.32 -19.28 17.27
C ALA A 218 13.58 -20.16 17.37
N SER A 219 14.50 -20.04 16.40
CA SER A 219 15.80 -20.72 16.45
C SER A 219 16.74 -20.14 17.53
N LEU A 220 16.63 -18.83 17.81
CA LEU A 220 17.40 -18.16 18.85
C LEU A 220 16.96 -18.59 20.25
N ILE A 221 15.66 -18.75 20.48
CA ILE A 221 15.11 -19.18 21.78
C ILE A 221 15.53 -20.61 22.13
N ASN A 222 15.69 -21.48 21.13
CA ASN A 222 16.12 -22.86 21.33
C ASN A 222 17.64 -23.06 21.29
N ASN A 223 18.44 -21.99 21.11
CA ASN A 223 19.90 -22.10 21.08
C ASN A 223 20.47 -22.13 22.51
N PRO A 224 21.14 -23.21 22.94
CA PRO A 224 21.69 -23.34 24.29
C PRO A 224 22.71 -22.25 24.63
N ALA A 225 23.45 -21.74 23.64
CA ALA A 225 24.41 -20.64 23.82
C ALA A 225 23.71 -19.30 24.05
N PHE A 226 22.54 -19.09 23.45
CA PHE A 226 21.73 -17.90 23.70
C PHE A 226 21.04 -17.99 25.07
N ILE A 227 20.53 -19.17 25.46
CA ILE A 227 19.95 -19.40 26.79
C ILE A 227 20.99 -19.19 27.89
N SER A 228 22.22 -19.70 27.71
CA SER A 228 23.28 -19.52 28.70
C SER A 228 23.77 -18.07 28.79
N MET A 229 23.82 -17.36 27.66
CA MET A 229 24.11 -15.93 27.63
C MET A 229 23.00 -15.09 28.28
N ALA A 230 21.73 -15.40 28.01
CA ALA A 230 20.60 -14.74 28.66
C ALA A 230 20.59 -15.01 30.18
N ALA A 231 20.93 -16.24 30.59
CA ALA A 231 21.05 -16.61 31.99
C ALA A 231 22.22 -15.89 32.68
N SER A 232 23.37 -15.73 32.02
CA SER A 232 24.53 -15.00 32.57
C SER A 232 24.26 -13.49 32.66
N VAL A 233 23.54 -12.93 31.69
CA VAL A 233 23.06 -11.55 31.71
C VAL A 233 22.03 -11.33 32.82
N MET A 234 21.12 -12.27 33.08
CA MET A 234 20.18 -12.21 34.20
C MET A 234 20.80 -12.43 35.58
N GLN A 235 21.93 -13.14 35.64
CA GLN A 235 22.75 -13.28 36.85
C GLN A 235 23.66 -12.07 37.07
N ASN A 236 23.77 -11.16 36.10
CA ASN A 236 24.54 -9.95 36.26
C ASN A 236 23.80 -8.95 37.17
N GLN A 237 24.44 -8.64 38.30
CA GLN A 237 23.89 -7.80 39.36
C GLN A 237 23.58 -6.37 38.88
N GLN A 238 24.28 -5.87 37.85
CA GLN A 238 24.00 -4.56 37.22
C GLN A 238 22.73 -4.61 36.36
N VAL A 239 22.49 -5.72 35.66
CA VAL A 239 21.29 -5.91 34.84
C VAL A 239 20.05 -6.11 35.72
N GLN A 240 20.19 -6.79 36.86
CA GLN A 240 19.12 -6.88 37.86
C GLN A 240 18.77 -5.51 38.47
N GLN A 241 19.77 -4.65 38.70
CA GLN A 241 19.54 -3.27 39.17
C GLN A 241 18.86 -2.41 38.10
N LEU A 242 19.27 -2.53 36.84
CA LEU A 242 18.63 -1.86 35.71
C LEU A 242 17.17 -2.30 35.53
N MET A 243 16.90 -3.61 35.61
CA MET A 243 15.58 -4.19 35.45
C MET A 243 14.65 -3.88 36.62
N SER A 244 15.17 -3.81 37.85
CA SER A 244 14.38 -3.35 39.01
C SER A 244 14.09 -1.84 38.95
N GLY A 245 14.99 -1.03 38.39
CA GLY A 245 14.76 0.38 38.07
C GLY A 245 13.65 0.57 37.02
N MET A 246 13.58 -0.31 36.04
CA MET A 246 12.54 -0.27 35.00
C MET A 246 11.18 -0.80 35.50
N MET A 247 11.16 -1.88 36.29
CA MET A 247 9.94 -2.40 36.91
C MET A 247 9.38 -1.47 38.00
N SER A 248 10.24 -0.75 38.74
CA SER A 248 9.77 0.23 39.72
C SER A 248 9.08 1.43 39.09
N ASN A 249 9.44 1.80 37.84
CA ASN A 249 8.69 2.79 37.06
C ASN A 249 7.42 2.23 36.39
N ALA A 250 7.37 0.93 36.09
CA ALA A 250 6.20 0.30 35.46
C ALA A 250 5.09 -0.10 36.46
N VAL A 251 5.41 -0.26 37.74
CA VAL A 251 4.45 -0.71 38.78
C VAL A 251 3.63 0.44 39.39
N ARG A 252 3.93 1.71 39.06
CA ARG A 252 3.14 2.86 39.54
C ARG A 252 1.95 3.19 38.61
N GLY A 253 1.01 2.26 38.49
CA GLY A 253 -0.41 2.48 38.18
C GLY A 253 -0.83 3.18 36.85
N PRO A 254 -2.05 2.90 36.34
CA PRO A 254 -2.43 3.16 34.95
C PRO A 254 -3.14 4.50 34.74
N ALA A 255 -2.40 5.61 34.76
CA ALA A 255 -2.98 6.93 34.48
C ALA A 255 -1.99 7.95 33.91
N ALA A 256 -1.31 7.65 32.81
CA ALA A 256 -0.76 8.68 31.95
C ALA A 256 -0.52 8.13 30.54
N GLY A 257 -0.98 8.87 29.54
CA GLY A 257 -0.97 8.49 28.15
C GLY A 257 0.42 8.18 27.60
N VAL A 258 0.40 7.41 26.51
CA VAL A 258 1.39 7.30 25.44
C VAL A 258 2.33 8.53 25.39
N GLY A 259 3.53 8.38 25.92
CA GLY A 259 4.54 9.43 25.89
C GLY A 259 5.81 8.99 26.62
N GLY A 260 6.81 8.54 25.85
CA GLY A 260 8.12 8.23 26.43
C GLY A 260 8.96 7.18 25.72
N MET A 261 8.77 6.95 24.41
CA MET A 261 9.78 6.28 23.58
C MET A 261 10.78 7.32 23.06
N SER A 262 11.38 8.07 23.98
CA SER A 262 12.23 9.22 23.68
C SER A 262 13.58 9.13 24.35
N ASP A 263 14.23 7.96 24.27
CA ASP A 263 15.65 7.95 24.56
C ASP A 263 16.41 6.87 23.79
N ILE A 264 16.46 7.04 22.47
CA ILE A 264 17.40 6.31 21.59
C ILE A 264 18.85 6.54 22.05
N SER A 265 19.15 7.69 22.65
CA SER A 265 20.48 8.01 23.19
C SER A 265 20.86 7.12 24.38
N SER A 266 19.94 6.89 25.34
CA SER A 266 20.22 5.97 26.46
C SER A 266 20.39 4.52 26.01
N LEU A 267 19.69 4.11 24.94
CA LEU A 267 19.85 2.81 24.29
C LEU A 267 21.21 2.67 23.58
N ILE A 268 21.67 3.73 22.92
CA ILE A 268 23.00 3.79 22.30
C ILE A 268 24.10 3.73 23.37
N GLU A 269 23.93 4.46 24.47
CA GLU A 269 24.89 4.54 25.56
C GLU A 269 24.99 3.20 26.32
N ALA A 270 23.85 2.55 26.57
CA ALA A 270 23.80 1.19 27.11
C ALA A 270 24.44 0.18 26.14
N GLY A 271 24.22 0.32 24.83
CA GLY A 271 24.86 -0.51 23.81
C GLY A 271 26.38 -0.35 23.78
N GLN A 272 26.89 0.88 23.96
CA GLN A 272 28.33 1.16 24.03
C GLN A 272 28.98 0.59 25.30
N GLN A 273 28.32 0.73 26.45
CA GLN A 273 28.82 0.15 27.71
C GLN A 273 28.84 -1.39 27.66
N PHE A 274 27.80 -1.98 27.07
CA PHE A 274 27.73 -3.43 26.87
C PHE A 274 28.86 -3.93 25.94
N ALA A 275 29.12 -3.21 24.85
CA ALA A 275 30.22 -3.53 23.94
C ALA A 275 31.60 -3.46 24.63
N GLN A 276 31.83 -2.46 25.50
CA GLN A 276 33.07 -2.33 26.26
C GLN A 276 33.26 -3.45 27.29
N GLN A 277 32.18 -3.87 27.96
CA GLN A 277 32.23 -4.95 28.95
C GLN A 277 32.49 -6.31 28.30
N ILE A 278 31.89 -6.57 27.14
CA ILE A 278 32.16 -7.77 26.33
C ILE A 278 33.61 -7.79 25.84
N GLN A 279 34.16 -6.64 25.43
CA GLN A 279 35.54 -6.55 24.98
C GLN A 279 36.56 -6.89 26.08
N GLN A 280 36.24 -6.63 27.35
CA GLN A 280 37.10 -6.95 28.49
C GLN A 280 36.97 -8.42 28.94
N GLN A 281 35.77 -9.00 28.89
CA GLN A 281 35.54 -10.34 29.42
C GLN A 281 35.68 -11.46 28.38
N ASN A 282 35.50 -11.18 27.09
CA ASN A 282 35.54 -12.20 26.06
C ASN A 282 36.02 -11.64 24.70
N PRO A 283 37.34 -11.40 24.54
CA PRO A 283 37.90 -10.84 23.30
C PRO A 283 37.70 -11.78 22.08
N GLU A 284 37.68 -13.10 22.29
CA GLU A 284 37.43 -14.07 21.21
C GLU A 284 36.02 -13.96 20.62
N TRP A 285 35.04 -13.53 21.41
CA TRP A 285 33.66 -13.39 20.93
C TRP A 285 33.52 -12.21 19.95
N ILE A 286 34.24 -11.11 20.19
CA ILE A 286 34.31 -9.98 19.25
C ILE A 286 35.02 -10.39 17.96
N GLU A 287 36.03 -11.25 18.05
CA GLU A 287 36.74 -11.76 16.89
C GLU A 287 35.87 -12.72 16.08
N GLN A 288 35.08 -13.56 16.74
CA GLN A 288 34.07 -14.40 16.11
C GLN A 288 32.97 -13.57 15.44
N LEU A 289 32.43 -12.54 16.10
CA LEU A 289 31.46 -11.60 15.51
C LEU A 289 32.04 -10.86 14.31
N ARG A 290 33.27 -10.36 14.41
CA ARG A 290 33.96 -9.67 13.32
C ARG A 290 34.20 -10.61 12.14
N ASN A 291 34.56 -11.86 12.40
CA ASN A 291 34.73 -12.88 11.38
C ASN A 291 33.38 -13.27 10.75
N HIS A 292 32.29 -13.33 11.53
CA HIS A 292 30.94 -13.61 11.02
C HIS A 292 30.39 -12.48 10.14
N ILE A 293 30.63 -11.22 10.52
CA ILE A 293 30.28 -10.05 9.72
C ILE A 293 31.13 -10.01 8.44
N ARG A 294 32.44 -10.31 8.54
CA ARG A 294 33.32 -10.37 7.37
C ARG A 294 32.95 -11.48 6.39
N SER A 295 32.58 -12.67 6.88
CA SER A 295 32.15 -13.79 6.04
C SER A 295 30.83 -13.53 5.32
N HIS A 296 29.96 -12.65 5.83
CA HIS A 296 28.74 -12.23 5.13
C HIS A 296 28.90 -10.96 4.28
N SER A 297 29.97 -10.18 4.47
CA SER A 297 30.26 -9.01 3.62
C SER A 297 30.99 -9.33 2.31
N PHE A 298 31.30 -10.60 2.03
CA PHE A 298 31.97 -11.02 0.79
C PHE A 298 31.36 -12.32 0.22
N SER A 299 30.06 -12.31 -0.06
CA SER A 299 29.44 -13.22 -1.03
C SER A 299 28.69 -12.43 -2.11
N GLY A 300 29.28 -11.32 -2.54
CA GLY A 300 28.98 -10.70 -3.82
C GLY A 300 29.66 -11.50 -4.91
N SER A 301 28.86 -12.24 -5.67
CA SER A 301 29.23 -13.01 -6.86
C SER A 301 30.05 -12.19 -7.88
N PRO A 302 31.17 -12.72 -8.39
CA PRO A 302 31.75 -12.28 -9.65
C PRO A 302 31.60 -13.38 -10.71
N GLU A 303 30.44 -13.47 -11.35
CA GLU A 303 30.29 -14.24 -12.59
C GLU A 303 29.38 -13.50 -13.55
N GLU A 304 29.98 -12.68 -14.42
CA GLU A 304 29.43 -12.31 -15.73
C GLU A 304 30.57 -11.74 -16.60
N ARG A 305 31.47 -12.61 -17.07
CA ARG A 305 32.27 -12.43 -18.29
C ARG A 305 32.72 -13.78 -18.83
N SER A 306 31.92 -14.34 -19.74
CA SER A 306 32.35 -14.94 -21.02
C SER A 306 31.11 -15.38 -21.79
#